data_AF-A0A0C3QL22-F1
#
_entry.id   AF-A0A0C3QL22-F1
#
_cell.length_a   1.000
_cell.length_b   1.000
_cell.length_c   1.000
_cell.angle_alpha   90.00
_cell.angle_beta   90.00
_cell.angle_gamma   90.00
#
_symmetry.space_group_name_H-M   'P 1'
#
loop_
_entity.id
_entity.type
_entity.pdbx_description
1 polymer ?
#
loop_
_entity_poly.entity_id
_entity_poly.type
_entity_poly.pdbx_seq_one_letter_code
_entity_poly.pdbx_strand_id
1 'polypeptide(L)'
;MSDETDQEWWDEVDAMGWRQTRPYEDQIARDYGRRWPAIVDSIIQSRGAGFIGTSQSTMSIVAARRVMDWNKGPVRMVEWGRR
;
A
#
# COMPACT_ATOMS: atom_id res chain seq x y z
N MET A 1 1.25 2.40 -3.25
CA MET A 1 2.48 3.15 -3.56
C MET A 1 3.45 2.90 -2.42
N SER A 2 4.73 2.69 -2.71
CA SER A 2 5.76 2.53 -1.68
C SER A 2 6.82 3.60 -1.91
N ASP A 3 7.36 4.15 -0.83
CA ASP A 3 8.45 5.13 -0.86
C ASP A 3 9.83 4.44 -0.98
N GLU A 4 9.86 3.11 -1.12
CA GLU A 4 11.09 2.31 -1.28
C GLU A 4 11.73 2.50 -2.65
N THR A 5 13.03 2.76 -2.65
CA THR A 5 13.83 3.07 -3.85
C THR A 5 14.92 2.03 -4.13
N ASP A 6 15.16 1.10 -3.21
CA ASP A 6 16.13 0.03 -3.38
C ASP A 6 15.66 -0.98 -4.43
N GLN A 7 16.40 -1.05 -5.54
CA GLN A 7 16.10 -1.94 -6.65
C GLN A 7 16.32 -3.41 -6.31
N GLU A 8 17.32 -3.74 -5.50
CA GLU A 8 17.61 -5.14 -5.11
C GLU A 8 16.44 -5.70 -4.29
N TRP A 9 15.90 -4.89 -3.37
CA TRP A 9 14.70 -5.25 -2.62
C TRP A 9 13.49 -5.50 -3.55
N TRP A 10 13.30 -4.68 -4.58
CA TRP A 10 12.21 -4.88 -5.53
C TRP A 10 12.38 -6.11 -6.42
N ASP A 11 13.61 -6.44 -6.78
CA ASP A 11 13.93 -7.65 -7.55
C ASP A 11 13.62 -8.91 -6.73
N GLU A 12 13.89 -8.90 -5.43
CA GLU A 12 13.48 -9.98 -4.51
C GLU A 12 11.96 -10.13 -4.44
N VAL A 13 11.23 -9.01 -4.36
CA VAL A 13 9.76 -9.00 -4.34
C VAL A 13 9.18 -9.58 -5.64
N ASP A 14 9.75 -9.23 -6.80
CA ASP A 14 9.33 -9.80 -8.10
C ASP A 14 9.67 -11.29 -8.20
N ALA A 15 10.83 -11.72 -7.69
CA ALA A 15 11.26 -13.12 -7.66
C ALA A 15 10.34 -14.00 -6.78
N MET A 16 9.74 -13.41 -5.73
CA MET A 16 8.70 -14.06 -4.92
C MET A 16 7.33 -14.14 -5.63
N GLY A 17 7.20 -13.58 -6.83
CA GLY A 17 5.99 -13.60 -7.65
C GLY A 17 5.02 -12.45 -7.37
N TRP A 18 5.39 -11.49 -6.52
CA TRP A 18 4.57 -10.32 -6.27
C TRP A 18 4.74 -9.30 -7.39
N ARG A 19 3.66 -8.59 -7.71
CA ARG A 19 3.67 -7.58 -8.77
C ARG A 19 3.24 -6.23 -8.22
N GLN A 20 3.90 -5.19 -8.69
CA GLN A 20 3.51 -3.81 -8.38
C GLN A 20 2.36 -3.37 -9.28
N THR A 21 1.53 -2.46 -8.76
CA THR A 21 0.59 -1.72 -9.61
C THR A 21 1.38 -0.79 -10.53
N ARG A 22 0.87 -0.55 -11.75
CA ARG A 22 1.46 0.47 -12.63
C ARG A 22 1.54 1.82 -11.90
N PRO A 23 2.62 2.61 -12.10
CA PRO A 23 2.69 3.96 -11.57
C PRO A 23 1.52 4.80 -12.08
N TYR A 24 0.70 5.31 -11.16
CA TYR A 24 -0.45 6.17 -11.48
C TYR A 24 -0.38 7.54 -10.82
N GLU A 25 0.58 7.75 -9.90
CA GLU A 25 0.67 8.98 -9.11
C GLU A 25 0.79 10.23 -9.98
N ASP A 26 1.77 10.25 -10.89
CA ASP A 26 2.02 11.42 -11.74
C ASP A 26 0.83 11.74 -12.63
N GLN A 27 0.15 10.71 -13.14
CA GLN A 27 -1.05 10.88 -13.95
C GLN A 27 -2.16 11.51 -13.13
N ILE A 28 -2.47 10.94 -11.96
CA ILE A 28 -3.54 11.44 -11.09
C ILE A 28 -3.22 12.84 -10.56
N ALA A 29 -1.96 13.10 -10.22
CA ALA A 29 -1.51 14.41 -9.75
C ALA A 29 -1.65 15.48 -10.84
N ARG A 30 -1.33 15.14 -12.10
CA ARG A 30 -1.51 16.04 -13.25
C ARG A 30 -2.99 16.30 -13.54
N ASP A 31 -3.81 15.26 -13.57
CA ASP A 31 -5.19 15.35 -14.06
C ASP A 31 -6.16 15.89 -12.99
N TYR A 32 -5.93 15.56 -11.71
CA TYR A 32 -6.87 15.85 -10.62
C TYR A 32 -6.27 16.68 -9.49
N GLY A 33 -4.94 16.78 -9.43
CA GLY A 33 -4.20 17.55 -8.43
C GLY A 33 -3.49 16.70 -7.37
N ARG A 34 -2.43 17.26 -6.77
CA ARG A 34 -1.47 16.54 -5.91
C ARG A 34 -2.02 15.84 -4.67
N ARG A 35 -3.24 16.17 -4.21
CA ARG A 35 -3.86 15.52 -3.05
C ARG A 35 -4.51 14.18 -3.38
N TRP A 36 -4.84 13.94 -4.65
CA TRP A 36 -5.63 12.77 -5.06
C TRP A 36 -4.85 11.45 -5.09
N PRO A 37 -3.56 11.39 -5.46
CA PRO A 37 -2.82 10.13 -5.45
C PRO A 37 -2.91 9.39 -4.11
N ALA A 38 -2.70 10.09 -2.99
CA ALA A 38 -2.81 9.51 -1.65
C ALA A 38 -4.22 8.99 -1.32
N ILE A 39 -5.27 9.69 -1.76
CA ILE A 39 -6.66 9.26 -1.57
C ILE A 39 -6.92 7.98 -2.37
N VAL A 40 -6.52 7.96 -3.64
CA VAL A 40 -6.69 6.80 -4.53
C VAL A 40 -5.90 5.60 -4.02
N ASP A 41 -4.67 5.82 -3.57
CA ASP A 41 -3.85 4.79 -2.93
C ASP A 41 -4.55 4.19 -1.70
N SER A 42 -5.12 5.03 -0.83
CA SER A 42 -5.88 4.55 0.33
C SER A 42 -7.08 3.68 -0.07
N ILE A 43 -7.75 4.00 -1.17
CA ILE A 43 -8.89 3.23 -1.68
C ILE A 43 -8.41 1.87 -2.18
N ILE A 44 -7.34 1.85 -2.99
CA ILE A 44 -6.76 0.61 -3.52
C ILE A 44 -6.37 -0.33 -2.38
N GLN A 45 -5.62 0.17 -1.39
CA GLN A 45 -5.21 -0.62 -0.21
C GLN A 45 -6.41 -1.18 0.57
N SER A 46 -7.49 -0.39 0.68
CA SER A 46 -8.70 -0.78 1.41
C SER A 46 -9.55 -1.84 0.70
N ARG A 47 -9.35 -2.04 -0.61
CA ARG A 47 -10.14 -2.97 -1.43
C ARG A 47 -9.44 -4.32 -1.67
N GLY A 48 -8.27 -4.53 -1.07
CA GLY A 48 -7.56 -5.81 -1.15
C GLY A 48 -8.33 -6.95 -0.47
N ALA A 49 -8.10 -8.18 -0.96
CA ALA A 49 -8.62 -9.40 -0.32
C ALA A 49 -7.97 -9.65 1.06
N GLY A 50 -6.78 -9.09 1.29
CA GLY A 50 -6.08 -9.04 2.56
C GLY A 50 -5.14 -7.84 2.60
N PHE A 51 -4.60 -7.52 3.77
CA PHE A 51 -3.71 -6.36 3.94
C PHE A 51 -2.49 -6.69 4.80
N ILE A 52 -1.32 -6.28 4.34
CA ILE A 52 -0.08 -6.28 5.11
C ILE A 52 0.42 -4.84 5.15
N GLY A 53 0.69 -4.31 6.35
CA GLY A 53 1.13 -2.92 6.49
C GLY A 53 2.02 -2.68 7.69
N THR A 54 2.57 -1.47 7.75
CA THR A 54 3.54 -1.07 8.78
C THR A 54 2.82 -0.62 10.06
N SER A 55 3.25 -1.15 11.21
CA SER A 55 2.73 -0.74 12.53
C SER A 55 2.92 0.77 12.72
N GLN A 56 1.98 1.44 13.38
CA GLN A 56 1.99 2.88 13.65
C GLN A 56 1.81 3.80 12.41
N SER A 57 1.75 3.26 11.19
CA SER A 57 1.33 4.05 10.03
C SER A 57 -0.19 4.28 10.07
N THR A 58 -0.61 5.54 10.15
CA THR A 58 -2.04 5.91 10.10
C THR A 58 -2.70 5.41 8.81
N MET A 59 -1.99 5.45 7.68
CA MET A 59 -2.47 4.91 6.41
C MET A 59 -2.72 3.40 6.50
N SER A 60 -1.77 2.65 7.06
CA SER A 60 -1.90 1.20 7.23
C SER A 60 -3.00 0.83 8.22
N ILE A 61 -3.19 1.59 9.31
CA ILE A 61 -4.28 1.36 10.27
C ILE A 61 -5.66 1.52 9.61
N VAL A 62 -5.85 2.56 8.79
CA VAL A 62 -7.12 2.80 8.10
C VAL A 62 -7.39 1.71 7.05
N ALA A 63 -6.39 1.35 6.25
CA ALA A 63 -6.52 0.30 5.24
C ALA A 63 -6.82 -1.07 5.88
N ALA A 64 -6.08 -1.44 6.93
CA ALA A 64 -6.32 -2.63 7.74
C ALA A 64 -7.77 -2.71 8.23
N ARG A 65 -8.28 -1.61 8.82
CA ARG A 65 -9.65 -1.58 9.34
C ARG A 65 -10.68 -1.80 8.24
N ARG A 66 -10.50 -1.17 7.08
CA ARG A 66 -11.42 -1.30 5.96
C ARG A 66 -11.40 -2.69 5.34
N VAL A 67 -10.24 -3.33 5.21
CA VAL A 67 -10.16 -4.71 4.71
C VAL A 67 -10.85 -5.69 5.66
N MET A 68 -10.66 -5.55 6.97
CA MET A 68 -11.37 -6.37 7.96
C MET A 68 -12.89 -6.14 7.91
N ASP A 69 -13.33 -4.88 7.90
CA ASP A 69 -14.75 -4.55 8.03
C ASP A 69 -15.53 -4.81 6.73
N TRP A 70 -15.00 -4.36 5.59
CA TRP A 70 -15.68 -4.39 4.29
C TRP A 70 -15.51 -5.72 3.56
N ASN A 71 -14.31 -6.31 3.60
CA ASN A 71 -13.98 -7.49 2.79
C ASN A 71 -13.92 -8.77 3.63
N LYS A 72 -14.01 -8.67 4.96
CA LYS A 72 -13.75 -9.78 5.90
C LYS A 72 -12.40 -10.46 5.65
N GLY A 73 -11.43 -9.69 5.16
CA GLY A 73 -10.12 -10.18 4.75
C GLY A 73 -9.13 -10.28 5.90
N PRO A 74 -8.12 -11.17 5.80
CA PRO A 74 -7.04 -11.25 6.77
C PRO A 74 -6.16 -9.99 6.75
N VAL A 75 -5.66 -9.61 7.92
CA VAL A 75 -4.78 -8.46 8.08
C VAL A 75 -3.58 -8.79 8.95
N ARG A 76 -2.40 -8.30 8.56
CA ARG A 76 -1.17 -8.38 9.35
C ARG A 76 -0.49 -7.02 9.42
N MET A 77 -0.18 -6.57 10.63
CA MET A 77 0.69 -5.41 10.86
C MET A 77 2.10 -5.90 11.20
N VAL A 78 3.11 -5.29 10.60
CA VAL A 78 4.52 -5.63 10.78
C VAL A 78 5.24 -4.44 11.41
N GLU A 79 6.05 -4.68 12.43
CA GLU A 79 6.92 -3.63 12.96
C GLU A 79 8.08 -3.39 11.99
N TRP A 80 8.33 -2.12 11.66
CA TRP A 80 9.45 -1.72 10.82
C TRP A 80 10.36 -0.81 11.64
N GLY A 81 11.68 -1.03 11.58
CA GLY A 81 12.68 -0.13 12.16
C GLY A 81 12.87 -0.19 13.69
N ARG A 82 12.55 -1.30 14.39
CA ARG A 82 13.02 -1.51 15.77
C ARG A 82 14.17 -2.53 15.86
N ARG A 83 15.14 -2.16 16.70
CA ARG A 83 16.27 -2.94 17.22
C ARG A 83 15.83 -4.24 17.87
#